data_AF-A0A6N8JNQ8-F1
#
_entry.id   AF-A0A6N8JNQ8-F1
#
_cell.length_a   1.000
_cell.length_b   1.000
_cell.length_c   1.000
_cell.angle_alpha   90.00
_cell.angle_beta   90.00
_cell.angle_gamma   90.00
#
_symmetry.space_group_name_H-M   'P 1'
#
loop_
_entity.id
_entity.type
_entity.pdbx_description
1 polymer ?
#
loop_
_entity_poly.entity_id
_entity_poly.type
_entity_poly.pdbx_seq_one_letter_code
_entity_poly.pdbx_strand_id
1 'polypeptide(L)'
;MTSAVLSHRSNAVTFAQRAANAVFGSPSVRRANGGADASFTPRVLRGAAWQRRREGNGVFAVDRKGAETAERLPRIWVSEAIADPDGAGRAFVASYPSGPDRGGWRALELAEIYVAEALGLVGEEHRRRRIDCYRAAEILLLHAAQRGCAAAHCRLGIIYEGDLCEGEYWRGLLESRALHSADTPCDERAYLHFSYGALHGHGECCWRLGDLVAAGRGCAANEARALDLYRRAFHVESGRLDEDRASTGNAALRLARAYECGRGGEQSFRRARSWYRLAACALGAAFDQGQWHFKREWLEARRGVARMAQEIAGCY
;
A
#
# COMPACT_ATOMS: atom_id res chain seq x y z
N MET A 1 -53.27 -16.20 39.41
CA MET A 1 -53.25 -15.36 38.19
C MET A 1 -52.01 -14.48 38.32
N THR A 2 -50.95 -14.59 37.53
CA THR A 2 -50.87 -14.67 36.07
C THR A 2 -49.59 -15.41 35.65
N SER A 3 -49.75 -16.26 34.64
CA SER A 3 -48.73 -17.01 33.94
C SER A 3 -48.19 -16.19 32.76
N ALA A 4 -46.89 -16.35 32.50
CA ALA A 4 -46.20 -16.33 31.20
C ALA A 4 -46.51 -15.22 30.18
N VAL A 5 -45.50 -14.39 29.87
CA VAL A 5 -45.04 -14.16 28.48
C VAL A 5 -43.53 -13.89 28.48
N LEU A 6 -42.72 -14.96 28.49
CA LEU A 6 -41.40 -14.92 27.86
C LEU A 6 -41.56 -15.68 26.55
N SER A 7 -41.83 -14.95 25.48
CA SER A 7 -41.89 -15.54 24.14
C SER A 7 -40.48 -16.00 23.75
N HIS A 8 -40.32 -17.32 23.73
CA HIS A 8 -39.21 -18.00 23.10
C HIS A 8 -39.07 -17.55 21.65
N ARG A 9 -38.00 -16.81 21.31
CA ARG A 9 -37.42 -16.87 19.97
C ARG A 9 -36.59 -18.15 19.88
N SER A 10 -37.26 -19.24 19.52
CA SER A 10 -36.68 -20.52 19.14
C SER A 10 -35.95 -20.41 17.79
N ASN A 11 -34.67 -20.07 17.81
CA ASN A 11 -33.76 -20.47 16.73
C ASN A 11 -33.11 -21.79 17.15
N ALA A 12 -33.75 -22.90 16.77
CA ALA A 12 -33.28 -24.24 17.08
C ALA A 12 -31.92 -24.49 16.42
N VAL A 13 -30.86 -24.50 17.23
CA VAL A 13 -29.52 -24.89 16.78
C VAL A 13 -29.54 -26.40 16.56
N THR A 14 -29.31 -26.82 15.32
CA THR A 14 -29.34 -28.23 14.92
C THR A 14 -28.29 -29.03 15.68
N PHE A 15 -28.49 -30.35 15.81
CA PHE A 15 -27.52 -31.25 16.44
C PHE A 15 -26.13 -31.17 15.77
N ALA A 16 -26.11 -31.06 14.43
CA ALA A 16 -24.89 -30.83 13.66
C ALA A 16 -24.19 -29.50 14.04
N GLN A 17 -24.95 -28.42 14.26
CA GLN A 17 -24.38 -27.14 14.72
C GLN A 17 -23.89 -27.21 16.18
N ARG A 18 -24.53 -27.99 17.05
CA ARG A 18 -24.08 -28.21 18.44
C ARG A 18 -22.80 -29.05 18.49
N ALA A 19 -22.72 -30.11 17.69
CA ALA A 19 -21.50 -30.92 17.54
C ALA A 19 -20.35 -30.11 16.94
N ALA A 20 -20.60 -29.31 15.90
CA ALA A 20 -19.59 -28.42 15.31
C ALA A 20 -19.11 -27.34 16.30
N ASN A 21 -19.98 -26.85 17.19
CA ASN A 21 -19.58 -25.89 18.23
C ASN A 21 -18.77 -26.54 19.36
N ALA A 22 -19.00 -27.82 19.66
CA ALA A 22 -18.24 -28.56 20.66
C ALA A 22 -16.82 -28.92 20.18
N VAL A 23 -16.66 -29.20 18.88
CA VAL A 23 -15.37 -29.57 18.27
C VAL A 23 -14.55 -28.34 17.86
N PHE A 24 -15.19 -27.28 17.36
CA PHE A 24 -14.51 -26.12 16.76
C PHE A 24 -14.78 -24.78 17.47
N GLY A 25 -15.51 -24.79 18.58
CA GLY A 25 -15.94 -23.58 19.28
C GLY A 25 -17.13 -22.86 18.61
N SER A 26 -17.75 -21.94 19.35
CA SER A 26 -18.86 -21.16 18.84
C SER A 26 -18.41 -20.30 17.63
N PRO A 27 -19.33 -19.91 16.71
CA PRO A 27 -18.96 -19.05 15.57
C PRO A 27 -18.32 -17.72 15.98
N SER A 28 -18.56 -17.26 17.21
CA SER A 28 -17.95 -16.07 17.81
C SER A 28 -16.50 -16.33 18.25
N VAL A 29 -16.21 -17.53 18.77
CA VAL A 29 -14.86 -17.98 19.16
C VAL A 29 -14.00 -18.28 17.93
N ARG A 30 -14.58 -18.84 16.87
CA ARG A 30 -13.91 -19.01 15.56
C ARG A 30 -13.54 -17.67 14.89
N ARG A 31 -14.38 -16.64 15.09
CA ARG A 31 -14.12 -15.26 14.63
C ARG A 31 -13.05 -14.53 15.45
N ALA A 32 -12.86 -14.87 16.73
CA ALA A 32 -11.88 -14.22 17.61
C ALA A 32 -10.42 -14.61 17.29
N ASN A 33 -10.19 -15.78 16.69
CA ASN A 33 -8.84 -16.31 16.39
C ASN A 33 -8.45 -16.21 14.91
N GLY A 34 -9.08 -15.32 14.13
CA GLY A 34 -8.59 -14.95 12.81
C GLY A 34 -8.61 -16.05 11.75
N GLY A 35 -9.51 -17.03 11.84
CA GLY A 35 -9.75 -18.00 10.77
C GLY A 35 -11.10 -17.75 10.12
N ALA A 36 -11.11 -17.21 8.90
CA ALA A 36 -12.32 -17.15 8.09
C ALA A 36 -12.29 -18.00 6.83
N ASP A 37 -11.28 -18.86 6.63
CA ASP A 37 -11.42 -20.03 5.75
C ASP A 37 -10.67 -21.22 6.33
N ALA A 38 -11.10 -21.65 7.52
CA ALA A 38 -10.94 -23.05 7.91
C ALA A 38 -11.99 -23.89 7.16
N SER A 39 -12.02 -23.82 5.82
CA SER A 39 -12.76 -24.79 5.03
C SER A 39 -12.00 -26.13 5.08
N PHE A 40 -11.99 -26.76 6.26
CA PHE A 40 -11.97 -28.22 6.39
C PHE A 40 -13.25 -28.82 5.80
N THR A 41 -13.78 -28.25 4.71
CA THR A 41 -14.88 -28.82 3.95
C THR A 41 -14.25 -29.96 3.17
N PRO A 42 -14.49 -31.23 3.57
CA PRO A 42 -13.88 -32.37 2.90
C PRO A 42 -14.27 -32.34 1.42
N ARG A 43 -13.39 -32.83 0.53
CA ARG A 43 -13.62 -32.79 -0.93
C ARG A 43 -15.02 -33.26 -1.35
N VAL A 44 -15.54 -34.28 -0.68
CA VAL A 44 -16.90 -34.82 -0.89
C VAL A 44 -18.05 -33.84 -0.62
N LEU A 45 -17.82 -32.75 0.12
CA LEU A 45 -18.81 -31.71 0.42
C LEU A 45 -18.62 -30.43 -0.41
N ARG A 46 -17.65 -30.40 -1.34
CA ARG A 46 -17.38 -29.26 -2.24
C ARG A 46 -18.28 -29.33 -3.48
N GLY A 47 -19.54 -28.92 -3.33
CA GLY A 47 -20.50 -28.82 -4.44
C GLY A 47 -20.60 -27.44 -5.08
N ALA A 48 -21.50 -27.28 -6.06
CA ALA A 48 -21.71 -26.01 -6.78
C ALA A 48 -22.07 -24.80 -5.89
N ALA A 49 -22.67 -25.03 -4.72
CA ALA A 49 -22.93 -23.95 -3.75
C ALA A 49 -21.67 -23.49 -3.01
N TRP A 50 -20.70 -24.41 -2.80
CA TRP A 50 -19.40 -24.09 -2.21
C TRP A 50 -18.53 -23.32 -3.21
N GLN A 51 -18.52 -23.73 -4.48
CA GLN A 51 -17.82 -23.02 -5.57
C GLN A 51 -18.38 -21.60 -5.77
N ARG A 52 -19.71 -21.45 -5.94
CA ARG A 52 -20.35 -20.14 -6.10
C ARG A 52 -20.06 -19.16 -4.96
N ARG A 53 -19.92 -19.65 -3.73
CA ARG A 53 -19.55 -18.82 -2.58
C ARG A 53 -18.13 -18.26 -2.71
N ARG A 54 -17.18 -19.07 -3.19
CA ARG A 54 -15.78 -18.67 -3.37
C ARG A 54 -15.58 -17.74 -4.55
N GLU A 55 -16.35 -17.94 -5.61
CA GLU A 55 -16.39 -17.02 -6.76
C GLU A 55 -16.99 -15.66 -6.37
N GLY A 56 -17.97 -15.64 -5.47
CA GLY A 56 -18.60 -14.41 -4.99
C GLY A 56 -17.85 -13.66 -3.87
N ASN A 57 -16.74 -14.20 -3.36
CA ASN A 57 -15.97 -13.56 -2.29
C ASN A 57 -15.14 -12.39 -2.83
N GLY A 58 -15.35 -11.19 -2.27
CA GLY A 58 -14.56 -10.00 -2.57
C GLY A 58 -13.16 -10.04 -1.98
N VAL A 59 -12.32 -9.07 -2.40
CA VAL A 59 -10.92 -8.93 -1.94
C VAL A 59 -10.82 -8.66 -0.43
N PHE A 60 -11.77 -7.92 0.12
CA PHE A 60 -11.90 -7.66 1.55
C PHE A 60 -13.38 -7.43 1.89
N ALA A 61 -13.71 -7.49 3.18
CA ALA A 61 -15.02 -7.09 3.68
C ALA A 61 -14.89 -6.28 4.96
N VAL A 62 -15.56 -5.13 5.03
CA VAL A 62 -15.55 -4.29 6.22
C VAL A 62 -16.56 -4.81 7.23
N ASP A 63 -16.12 -5.07 8.45
CA ASP A 63 -17.02 -5.39 9.55
C ASP A 63 -17.68 -4.11 10.07
N ARG A 64 -18.94 -3.91 9.67
CA ARG A 64 -19.75 -2.75 10.05
C ARG A 64 -20.54 -2.95 11.35
N LYS A 65 -20.24 -3.99 12.13
CA LYS A 65 -20.96 -4.29 13.38
C LYS A 65 -20.33 -3.55 14.56
N GLY A 66 -21.17 -2.88 15.36
CA GLY A 66 -20.79 -2.22 16.62
C GLY A 66 -20.89 -0.69 16.57
N ALA A 67 -21.18 -0.10 17.74
CA ALA A 67 -21.42 1.34 17.91
C ALA A 67 -20.15 2.21 17.73
N GLU A 68 -18.95 1.63 17.80
CA GLU A 68 -17.66 2.34 17.68
C GLU A 68 -17.20 2.59 16.23
N THR A 69 -18.03 2.25 15.24
CA THR A 69 -17.71 2.43 13.79
C THR A 69 -17.45 3.88 13.39
N ALA A 70 -17.92 4.84 14.19
CA ALA A 70 -17.69 6.27 14.03
C ALA A 70 -16.38 6.76 14.69
N GLU A 71 -15.82 6.02 15.64
CA GLU A 71 -14.74 6.52 16.52
C GLU A 71 -13.40 5.81 16.31
N ARG A 72 -13.37 4.77 15.47
CA ARG A 72 -12.18 3.96 15.16
C ARG A 72 -12.19 3.51 13.70
N LEU A 73 -11.00 3.30 13.13
CA LEU A 73 -10.88 2.63 11.84
C LEU A 73 -11.51 1.23 11.92
N PRO A 74 -12.21 0.77 10.87
CA PRO A 74 -13.02 -0.43 10.97
C PRO A 74 -12.17 -1.69 11.09
N ARG A 75 -12.77 -2.74 11.64
CA ARG A 75 -12.26 -4.10 11.47
C ARG A 75 -12.51 -4.54 10.02
N ILE A 76 -11.53 -5.15 9.39
CA ILE A 76 -11.66 -5.68 8.03
C ILE A 76 -11.38 -7.18 8.01
N TRP A 77 -12.11 -7.90 7.17
CA TRP A 77 -11.84 -9.27 6.79
C TRP A 77 -10.95 -9.26 5.55
N VAL A 78 -9.78 -9.87 5.67
CA VAL A 78 -8.83 -10.03 4.58
C VAL A 78 -9.03 -11.39 3.92
N SER A 79 -8.86 -11.45 2.60
CA SER A 79 -9.03 -12.65 1.79
C SER A 79 -7.81 -12.93 0.94
N GLU A 80 -7.59 -14.20 0.65
CA GLU A 80 -6.53 -14.66 -0.23
C GLU A 80 -7.13 -15.33 -1.48
N ALA A 81 -6.39 -15.28 -2.58
CA ALA A 81 -6.71 -16.04 -3.77
C ALA A 81 -6.38 -17.52 -3.52
N ILE A 82 -7.33 -18.40 -3.82
CA ILE A 82 -7.13 -19.84 -3.70
C ILE A 82 -7.21 -20.46 -5.09
N ALA A 83 -6.12 -21.09 -5.49
CA ALA A 83 -6.07 -21.97 -6.66
C ALA A 83 -6.31 -23.42 -6.20
N ASP A 84 -7.49 -23.95 -6.50
CA ASP A 84 -7.82 -25.36 -6.28
C ASP A 84 -8.03 -26.02 -7.67
N PRO A 85 -7.55 -27.26 -7.92
CA PRO A 85 -7.93 -28.02 -9.11
C PRO A 85 -9.45 -28.10 -9.33
N ASP A 86 -10.25 -27.99 -8.27
CA ASP A 86 -11.72 -28.04 -8.31
C ASP A 86 -12.38 -26.66 -8.55
N GLY A 87 -11.60 -25.58 -8.74
CA GLY A 87 -12.09 -24.24 -9.09
C GLY A 87 -11.31 -23.07 -8.46
N ALA A 88 -11.19 -21.97 -9.19
CA ALA A 88 -10.55 -20.74 -8.74
C ALA A 88 -11.52 -19.83 -7.98
N GLY A 89 -11.04 -19.14 -6.94
CA GLY A 89 -11.85 -18.17 -6.19
C GLY A 89 -11.07 -17.48 -5.09
N ARG A 90 -11.76 -16.81 -4.16
CA ARG A 90 -11.15 -16.22 -2.96
C ARG A 90 -11.77 -16.76 -1.70
N ALA A 91 -11.04 -16.70 -0.60
CA ALA A 91 -11.64 -16.87 0.71
C ALA A 91 -11.06 -15.92 1.74
N PHE A 92 -11.93 -15.43 2.61
CA PHE A 92 -11.53 -14.63 3.76
C PHE A 92 -10.65 -15.48 4.65
N VAL A 93 -9.43 -15.10 4.96
CA VAL A 93 -8.56 -15.95 5.79
C VAL A 93 -8.51 -15.47 7.22
N ALA A 94 -8.61 -14.15 7.44
CA ALA A 94 -8.47 -13.54 8.76
C ALA A 94 -9.27 -12.23 8.90
N SER A 95 -9.45 -11.77 10.14
CA SER A 95 -9.87 -10.40 10.42
C SER A 95 -8.73 -9.59 11.01
N TYR A 96 -8.55 -8.34 10.57
CA TYR A 96 -7.66 -7.37 11.19
C TYR A 96 -8.48 -6.23 11.82
N PRO A 97 -8.15 -5.75 13.03
CA PRO A 97 -7.11 -6.27 13.92
C PRO A 97 -7.56 -7.54 14.67
N SER A 98 -6.74 -8.58 14.69
CA SER A 98 -6.96 -9.81 15.50
C SER A 98 -6.28 -9.77 16.88
N GLY A 99 -5.50 -8.72 17.15
CA GLY A 99 -4.77 -8.53 18.40
C GLY A 99 -4.09 -7.15 18.46
N PRO A 100 -3.27 -6.87 19.48
CA PRO A 100 -2.54 -5.62 19.57
C PRO A 100 -1.51 -5.50 18.44
N ASP A 101 -1.50 -4.35 17.78
CA ASP A 101 -0.51 -4.00 16.75
C ASP A 101 0.04 -2.62 17.13
N ARG A 102 1.05 -2.55 17.99
CA ARG A 102 1.47 -1.26 18.59
C ARG A 102 2.22 -0.36 17.62
N GLY A 103 2.93 -0.93 16.65
CA GLY A 103 3.71 -0.18 15.65
C GLY A 103 3.08 -0.15 14.26
N GLY A 104 1.94 -0.83 14.04
CA GLY A 104 1.27 -0.86 12.74
C GLY A 104 1.91 -1.82 11.74
N TRP A 105 2.92 -2.58 12.15
CA TRP A 105 3.70 -3.45 11.28
C TRP A 105 2.87 -4.58 10.69
N ARG A 106 1.92 -5.13 11.45
CA ARG A 106 1.03 -6.19 10.95
C ARG A 106 0.05 -5.64 9.92
N ALA A 107 -0.46 -4.43 10.14
CA ALA A 107 -1.28 -3.74 9.16
C ALA A 107 -0.48 -3.46 7.88
N LEU A 108 0.75 -2.96 8.01
CA LEU A 108 1.63 -2.70 6.86
C LEU A 108 1.90 -3.97 6.07
N GLU A 109 2.29 -5.07 6.74
CA GLU A 109 2.57 -6.36 6.09
C GLU A 109 1.35 -6.88 5.31
N LEU A 110 0.15 -6.84 5.91
CA LEU A 110 -1.07 -7.22 5.21
C LEU A 110 -1.39 -6.29 4.03
N ALA A 111 -1.10 -4.99 4.15
CA ALA A 111 -1.31 -4.04 3.06
C ALA A 111 -0.37 -4.31 1.89
N GLU A 112 0.89 -4.62 2.15
CA GLU A 112 1.91 -4.96 1.13
C GLU A 112 1.49 -6.18 0.31
N ILE A 113 0.85 -7.19 0.92
CA ILE A 113 0.31 -8.35 0.20
C ILE A 113 -0.73 -7.89 -0.83
N TYR A 114 -1.66 -7.01 -0.46
CA TYR A 114 -2.66 -6.49 -1.38
C TYR A 114 -2.09 -5.56 -2.45
N VAL A 115 -1.09 -4.74 -2.10
CA VAL A 115 -0.38 -3.91 -3.07
C VAL A 115 0.33 -4.80 -4.10
N ALA A 116 1.04 -5.83 -3.65
CA ALA A 116 1.71 -6.79 -4.53
C ALA A 116 0.71 -7.53 -5.44
N GLU A 117 -0.45 -7.95 -4.89
CA GLU A 117 -1.52 -8.55 -5.69
C GLU A 117 -2.00 -7.57 -6.77
N ALA A 118 -2.28 -6.31 -6.41
CA ALA A 118 -2.73 -5.29 -7.34
C ALA A 118 -1.73 -5.02 -8.48
N LEU A 119 -0.42 -5.03 -8.17
CA LEU A 119 0.65 -4.86 -9.15
C LEU A 119 0.75 -6.05 -10.13
N GLY A 120 0.43 -7.27 -9.67
CA GLY A 120 0.42 -8.47 -10.52
C GLY A 120 -0.78 -8.56 -11.47
N LEU A 121 -1.86 -7.82 -11.20
CA LEU A 121 -3.09 -7.85 -11.99
C LEU A 121 -2.99 -6.94 -13.22
N VAL A 122 -2.40 -7.38 -14.33
CA VAL A 122 -2.28 -6.54 -15.55
C VAL A 122 -3.55 -6.63 -16.41
N GLY A 123 -3.97 -5.52 -17.05
CA GLY A 123 -5.14 -5.51 -17.95
C GLY A 123 -6.41 -4.90 -17.35
N GLU A 124 -7.33 -4.47 -18.22
CA GLU A 124 -8.61 -3.85 -17.83
C GLU A 124 -9.58 -4.86 -17.21
N GLU A 125 -9.50 -6.15 -17.59
CA GLU A 125 -10.33 -7.21 -17.01
C GLU A 125 -10.16 -7.36 -15.49
N HIS A 126 -9.01 -6.91 -14.97
CA HIS A 126 -8.69 -6.97 -13.54
C HIS A 126 -8.86 -5.63 -12.82
N ARG A 127 -9.30 -4.56 -13.50
CA ARG A 127 -9.42 -3.21 -12.94
C ARG A 127 -10.19 -3.18 -11.62
N ARG A 128 -11.37 -3.78 -11.56
CA ARG A 128 -12.18 -3.83 -10.33
C ARG A 128 -11.42 -4.48 -9.17
N ARG A 129 -10.80 -5.63 -9.42
CA ARG A 129 -10.04 -6.37 -8.40
C ARG A 129 -8.82 -5.58 -7.93
N ARG A 130 -8.15 -4.87 -8.85
CA ARG A 130 -7.02 -3.98 -8.55
C ARG A 130 -7.45 -2.85 -7.60
N ILE A 131 -8.55 -2.16 -7.92
CA ILE A 131 -9.15 -1.12 -7.07
C ILE A 131 -9.49 -1.70 -5.69
N ASP A 132 -10.15 -2.85 -5.63
CA ASP A 132 -10.52 -3.47 -4.35
C ASP A 132 -9.29 -3.90 -3.52
N CYS A 133 -8.17 -4.27 -4.15
CA CYS A 133 -6.90 -4.51 -3.46
C CYS A 133 -6.32 -3.21 -2.87
N TYR A 134 -6.30 -2.12 -3.63
CA TYR A 134 -5.83 -0.83 -3.12
C TYR A 134 -6.72 -0.28 -2.01
N ARG A 135 -8.03 -0.50 -2.08
CA ARG A 135 -8.96 -0.14 -0.99
C ARG A 135 -8.73 -0.95 0.29
N ALA A 136 -8.45 -2.25 0.16
CA ALA A 136 -8.06 -3.07 1.29
C ALA A 136 -6.74 -2.58 1.92
N ALA A 137 -5.75 -2.31 1.07
CA ALA A 137 -4.45 -1.78 1.48
C ALA A 137 -4.59 -0.41 2.15
N GLU A 138 -5.37 0.51 1.59
CA GLU A 138 -5.60 1.85 2.16
C GLU A 138 -6.07 1.76 3.62
N ILE A 139 -7.10 0.97 3.91
CA ILE A 139 -7.63 0.86 5.29
C ILE A 139 -6.55 0.32 6.25
N LEU A 140 -5.80 -0.70 5.82
CA LEU A 140 -4.70 -1.26 6.61
C LEU A 140 -3.58 -0.25 6.82
N LEU A 141 -3.21 0.50 5.80
CA LEU A 141 -2.18 1.52 5.90
C LEU A 141 -2.61 2.70 6.76
N LEU A 142 -3.89 3.11 6.75
CA LEU A 142 -4.43 4.10 7.68
C LEU A 142 -4.28 3.63 9.13
N HIS A 143 -4.53 2.34 9.39
CA HIS A 143 -4.28 1.73 10.69
C HIS A 143 -2.80 1.79 11.07
N ALA A 144 -1.89 1.47 10.15
CA ALA A 144 -0.45 1.54 10.40
C ALA A 144 0.06 2.98 10.59
N ALA A 145 -0.44 3.92 9.80
CA ALA A 145 -0.13 5.34 9.87
C ALA A 145 -0.56 5.95 11.21
N GLN A 146 -1.75 5.61 11.72
CA GLN A 146 -2.20 6.06 13.04
C GLN A 146 -1.26 5.61 14.17
N ARG A 147 -0.47 4.56 13.96
CA ARG A 147 0.51 4.02 14.90
C ARG A 147 1.93 4.57 14.67
N GLY A 148 2.09 5.54 13.77
CA GLY A 148 3.36 6.22 13.49
C GLY A 148 4.27 5.49 12.51
N CYS A 149 3.76 4.50 11.75
CA CYS A 149 4.57 3.76 10.79
C CYS A 149 4.91 4.62 9.55
N ALA A 150 6.14 5.11 9.45
CA ALA A 150 6.57 5.99 8.34
C ALA A 150 6.43 5.33 6.95
N ALA A 151 6.71 4.02 6.85
CA ALA A 151 6.53 3.26 5.59
C ALA A 151 5.07 3.22 5.13
N ALA A 152 4.12 3.16 6.08
CA ALA A 152 2.71 3.23 5.74
C ALA A 152 2.31 4.58 5.14
N HIS A 153 2.90 5.67 5.62
CA HIS A 153 2.73 6.99 5.00
C HIS A 153 3.30 7.03 3.58
N CYS A 154 4.45 6.39 3.32
CA CYS A 154 4.98 6.28 1.95
C CYS A 154 3.96 5.61 1.03
N ARG A 155 3.43 4.44 1.43
CA ARG A 155 2.47 3.69 0.63
C ARG A 155 1.14 4.42 0.41
N LEU A 156 0.60 5.07 1.44
CA LEU A 156 -0.59 5.92 1.29
C LEU A 156 -0.35 7.05 0.31
N GLY A 157 0.81 7.71 0.41
CA GLY A 157 1.19 8.76 -0.52
C GLY A 157 1.22 8.26 -1.96
N ILE A 158 1.74 7.06 -2.23
CA ILE A 158 1.75 6.44 -3.57
C ILE A 158 0.33 6.14 -4.06
N ILE A 159 -0.53 5.60 -3.19
CA ILE A 159 -1.92 5.30 -3.52
C ILE A 159 -2.64 6.58 -3.96
N TYR A 160 -2.47 7.69 -3.24
CA TYR A 160 -3.12 8.95 -3.57
C TYR A 160 -2.47 9.64 -4.76
N GLU A 161 -1.14 9.67 -4.84
CA GLU A 161 -0.41 10.30 -5.95
C GLU A 161 -0.83 9.73 -7.31
N GLY A 162 -1.07 8.42 -7.37
CA GLY A 162 -1.47 7.70 -8.58
C GLY A 162 -2.99 7.51 -8.75
N ASP A 163 -3.81 8.07 -7.85
CA ASP A 163 -5.25 7.81 -7.75
C ASP A 163 -5.62 6.32 -7.84
N LEU A 164 -4.90 5.45 -7.12
CA LEU A 164 -4.95 4.00 -7.33
C LEU A 164 -6.29 3.35 -6.92
N CYS A 165 -7.08 4.03 -6.08
CA CYS A 165 -8.45 3.61 -5.76
C CYS A 165 -9.52 4.23 -6.69
N GLU A 166 -9.12 5.05 -7.67
CA GLU A 166 -10.01 5.74 -8.62
C GLU A 166 -11.17 6.48 -7.93
N GLY A 167 -10.84 7.24 -6.87
CA GLY A 167 -11.84 7.96 -6.06
C GLY A 167 -12.66 7.11 -5.07
N GLU A 168 -12.55 5.77 -5.08
CA GLU A 168 -13.24 4.86 -4.16
C GLU A 168 -12.56 4.70 -2.79
N TYR A 169 -12.07 5.81 -2.25
CA TYR A 169 -11.34 5.86 -0.98
C TYR A 169 -12.22 5.54 0.24
N TRP A 170 -11.58 5.09 1.31
CA TRP A 170 -12.26 4.84 2.58
C TRP A 170 -12.81 6.15 3.18
N ARG A 171 -14.14 6.23 3.33
CA ARG A 171 -14.83 7.38 3.94
C ARG A 171 -15.39 6.98 5.31
N GLY A 172 -14.69 7.33 6.38
CA GLY A 172 -15.12 7.11 7.76
C GLY A 172 -15.07 8.41 8.56
N LEU A 173 -15.81 8.49 9.69
CA LEU A 173 -15.92 9.74 10.46
C LEU A 173 -14.57 10.27 10.99
N LEU A 174 -13.63 9.37 11.34
CA LEU A 174 -12.26 9.77 11.70
C LEU A 174 -11.47 10.30 10.50
N GLU A 175 -11.65 9.68 9.33
CA GLU A 175 -10.95 10.02 8.11
C GLU A 175 -11.45 11.36 7.56
N SER A 176 -12.76 11.61 7.62
CA SER A 176 -13.37 12.90 7.25
C SER A 176 -12.90 14.08 8.10
N ARG A 177 -12.26 13.83 9.25
CA ARG A 177 -11.69 14.86 10.14
C ARG A 177 -10.17 14.97 10.04
N ALA A 178 -9.51 14.06 9.34
CA ALA A 178 -8.07 14.12 9.12
C ALA A 178 -7.75 15.13 8.01
N LEU A 179 -6.57 15.76 8.06
CA LEU A 179 -6.13 16.65 6.97
C LEU A 179 -6.07 15.95 5.60
N HIS A 180 -5.90 14.63 5.60
CA HIS A 180 -5.88 13.77 4.41
C HIS A 180 -7.23 13.09 4.13
N SER A 181 -8.35 13.71 4.53
CA SER A 181 -9.69 13.16 4.30
C SER A 181 -9.98 12.89 2.83
N ALA A 182 -11.00 12.07 2.55
CA ALA A 182 -11.35 11.67 1.20
C ALA A 182 -11.84 12.83 0.33
N ASP A 183 -12.25 13.94 0.95
CA ASP A 183 -12.66 15.17 0.27
C ASP A 183 -11.46 16.05 -0.10
N THR A 184 -10.30 15.81 0.49
CA THR A 184 -9.03 16.47 0.12
C THR A 184 -8.56 15.96 -1.24
N PRO A 185 -8.11 16.82 -2.17
CA PRO A 185 -7.54 16.39 -3.43
C PRO A 185 -6.39 15.39 -3.26
N CYS A 186 -6.31 14.39 -4.14
CA CYS A 186 -5.32 13.32 -4.08
C CYS A 186 -3.87 13.82 -4.00
N ASP A 187 -3.53 14.87 -4.76
CA ASP A 187 -2.20 15.49 -4.73
C ASP A 187 -1.86 16.09 -3.35
N GLU A 188 -2.84 16.70 -2.68
CA GLU A 188 -2.66 17.28 -1.35
C GLU A 188 -2.58 16.18 -0.28
N ARG A 189 -3.38 15.10 -0.39
CA ARG A 189 -3.24 13.91 0.47
C ARG A 189 -1.85 13.29 0.32
N ALA A 190 -1.38 13.11 -0.90
CA ALA A 190 -0.04 12.59 -1.19
C ALA A 190 1.05 13.49 -0.58
N TYR A 191 0.94 14.81 -0.78
CA TYR A 191 1.85 15.79 -0.19
C TYR A 191 1.92 15.67 1.34
N LEU A 192 0.78 15.56 2.02
CA LEU A 192 0.72 15.42 3.48
C LEU A 192 1.38 14.13 3.97
N HIS A 193 1.08 13.00 3.33
CA HIS A 193 1.68 11.71 3.71
C HIS A 193 3.19 11.66 3.44
N PHE A 194 3.65 12.13 2.29
CA PHE A 194 5.09 12.21 2.03
C PHE A 194 5.79 13.22 2.93
N SER A 195 5.16 14.34 3.27
CA SER A 195 5.70 15.30 4.26
C SER A 195 5.92 14.65 5.62
N TYR A 196 4.95 13.85 6.08
CA TYR A 196 5.08 13.11 7.33
C TYR A 196 6.23 12.09 7.24
N GLY A 197 6.24 11.21 6.23
CA GLY A 197 7.30 10.22 6.09
C GLY A 197 8.70 10.84 5.93
N ALA A 198 8.81 11.94 5.19
CA ALA A 198 10.06 12.68 5.04
C ALA A 198 10.52 13.31 6.36
N LEU A 199 9.60 13.88 7.16
CA LEU A 199 9.91 14.38 8.50
C LEU A 199 10.51 13.28 9.38
N HIS A 200 9.94 12.07 9.31
CA HIS A 200 10.39 10.88 10.02
C HIS A 200 11.57 10.13 9.37
N GLY A 201 12.24 10.74 8.38
CA GLY A 201 13.47 10.20 7.82
C GLY A 201 13.28 9.00 6.88
N HIS A 202 12.13 8.89 6.22
CA HIS A 202 11.93 7.93 5.13
C HIS A 202 12.44 8.52 3.82
N GLY A 203 13.46 7.92 3.20
CA GLY A 203 14.11 8.50 2.02
C GLY A 203 13.22 8.46 0.78
N GLU A 204 12.41 7.41 0.60
CA GLU A 204 11.42 7.39 -0.50
C GLU A 204 10.42 8.56 -0.43
N CYS A 205 9.84 8.82 0.75
CA CYS A 205 8.99 9.98 0.96
C CYS A 205 9.72 11.29 0.68
N CYS A 206 11.00 11.41 1.03
CA CYS A 206 11.77 12.63 0.76
C CYS A 206 11.84 12.93 -0.75
N TRP A 207 12.18 11.95 -1.58
CA TRP A 207 12.29 12.20 -3.01
C TRP A 207 10.92 12.33 -3.69
N ARG A 208 9.89 11.59 -3.25
CA ARG A 208 8.51 11.77 -3.77
C ARG A 208 7.95 13.13 -3.42
N LEU A 209 8.18 13.60 -2.20
CA LEU A 209 7.84 14.97 -1.81
C LEU A 209 8.57 15.99 -2.66
N GLY A 210 9.85 15.75 -2.99
CA GLY A 210 10.61 16.58 -3.92
C GLY A 210 9.97 16.67 -5.30
N ASP A 211 9.49 15.54 -5.84
CA ASP A 211 8.81 15.50 -7.14
C ASP A 211 7.50 16.32 -7.10
N LEU A 212 6.69 16.17 -6.05
CA LEU A 212 5.46 16.96 -5.87
C LEU A 212 5.75 18.46 -5.72
N VAL A 213 6.76 18.82 -4.91
CA VAL A 213 7.16 20.21 -4.68
C VAL A 213 7.75 20.85 -5.95
N ALA A 214 8.50 20.10 -6.76
CA ALA A 214 9.00 20.59 -8.04
C ALA A 214 7.86 20.83 -9.03
N ALA A 215 6.85 19.96 -9.03
CA ALA A 215 5.69 20.05 -9.92
C ALA A 215 4.60 21.01 -9.44
N GLY A 216 4.63 21.45 -8.18
CA GLY A 216 3.55 22.24 -7.58
C GLY A 216 2.26 21.43 -7.36
N ARG A 217 2.38 20.12 -7.10
CA ARG A 217 1.25 19.22 -6.84
C ARG A 217 0.96 19.17 -5.34
N GLY A 218 -0.23 19.64 -4.94
CA GLY A 218 -0.63 19.72 -3.53
C GLY A 218 0.07 20.82 -2.73
N CYS A 219 0.94 21.61 -3.36
CA CYS A 219 1.60 22.78 -2.77
C CYS A 219 2.09 23.75 -3.86
N ALA A 220 2.55 24.95 -3.48
CA ALA A 220 3.23 25.83 -4.42
C ALA A 220 4.55 25.22 -4.92
N ALA A 221 4.85 25.38 -6.21
CA ALA A 221 6.08 24.87 -6.81
C ALA A 221 7.32 25.56 -6.23
N ASN A 222 8.35 24.79 -5.90
CA ASN A 222 9.62 25.33 -5.40
C ASN A 222 10.80 24.38 -5.72
N GLU A 223 11.52 24.68 -6.79
CA GLU A 223 12.63 23.83 -7.24
C GLU A 223 13.82 23.79 -6.26
N ALA A 224 14.09 24.88 -5.53
CA ALA A 224 15.16 24.91 -4.53
C ALA A 224 14.85 23.96 -3.37
N ARG A 225 13.61 24.01 -2.86
CA ARG A 225 13.13 23.08 -1.83
C ARG A 225 13.14 21.63 -2.34
N ALA A 226 12.76 21.40 -3.60
CA ALA A 226 12.82 20.07 -4.19
C ALA A 226 14.25 19.53 -4.24
N LEU A 227 15.23 20.35 -4.65
CA LEU A 227 16.63 19.98 -4.66
C LEU A 227 17.15 19.58 -3.27
N ASP A 228 16.77 20.33 -2.23
CA ASP A 228 17.14 19.99 -0.85
C ASP A 228 16.49 18.71 -0.36
N LEU A 229 15.24 18.44 -0.75
CA LEU A 229 14.56 17.18 -0.47
C LEU A 229 15.25 15.99 -1.14
N TYR A 230 15.72 16.14 -2.39
CA TYR A 230 16.50 15.09 -3.06
C TYR A 230 17.84 14.83 -2.38
N ARG A 231 18.53 15.90 -1.92
CA ARG A 231 19.77 15.76 -1.14
C ARG A 231 19.53 15.02 0.16
N ARG A 232 18.45 15.37 0.87
CA ARG A 232 18.05 14.69 2.10
C ARG A 232 17.70 13.23 1.85
N ALA A 233 16.94 12.92 0.80
CA ALA A 233 16.62 11.56 0.40
C ALA A 233 17.91 10.74 0.18
N PHE A 234 18.85 11.29 -0.59
CA PHE A 234 20.13 10.63 -0.83
C PHE A 234 20.90 10.41 0.46
N HIS A 235 21.02 11.41 1.34
CA HIS A 235 21.73 11.27 2.61
C HIS A 235 21.11 10.19 3.53
N VAL A 236 19.78 10.13 3.62
CA VAL A 236 19.07 9.12 4.41
C VAL A 236 19.36 7.71 3.90
N GLU A 237 19.33 7.52 2.58
CA GLU A 237 19.49 6.19 1.95
C GLU A 237 20.95 5.76 1.80
N SER A 238 21.89 6.70 1.66
CA SER A 238 23.33 6.41 1.50
C SER A 238 23.95 5.74 2.72
N GLY A 239 23.34 5.87 3.90
CA GLY A 239 23.75 5.13 5.09
C GLY A 239 23.28 3.67 5.11
N ARG A 240 22.46 3.26 4.12
CA ARG A 240 21.76 1.97 4.06
C ARG A 240 22.00 1.23 2.74
N LEU A 241 23.16 1.43 2.12
CA LEU A 241 23.52 0.95 0.77
C LEU A 241 23.33 -0.58 0.54
N ASP A 242 23.23 -1.36 1.61
CA ASP A 242 23.01 -2.80 1.57
C ASP A 242 21.53 -3.22 1.62
N GLU A 243 20.61 -2.34 2.04
CA GLU A 243 19.20 -2.67 2.28
C GLU A 243 18.28 -2.29 1.11
N ASP A 244 18.41 -1.08 0.55
CA ASP A 244 17.58 -0.63 -0.58
C ASP A 244 18.34 0.27 -1.58
N ARG A 245 18.97 -0.39 -2.55
CA ARG A 245 19.70 0.28 -3.62
C ARG A 245 18.80 1.05 -4.57
N ALA A 246 17.53 0.68 -4.70
CA ALA A 246 16.62 1.37 -5.61
C ALA A 246 16.25 2.75 -5.09
N SER A 247 16.00 2.89 -3.78
CA SER A 247 15.72 4.20 -3.17
C SER A 247 16.90 5.16 -3.31
N THR A 248 18.12 4.68 -3.05
CA THR A 248 19.36 5.47 -3.28
C THR A 248 19.49 5.89 -4.74
N GLY A 249 19.29 4.93 -5.66
CA GLY A 249 19.38 5.18 -7.10
C GLY A 249 18.34 6.19 -7.61
N ASN A 250 17.12 6.14 -7.07
CA ASN A 250 16.04 7.07 -7.40
C ASN A 250 16.32 8.50 -6.91
N ALA A 251 16.86 8.65 -5.71
CA ALA A 251 17.28 9.97 -5.20
C ALA A 251 18.43 10.55 -6.05
N ALA A 252 19.43 9.72 -6.37
CA ALA A 252 20.55 10.12 -7.23
C ALA A 252 20.10 10.51 -8.65
N LEU A 253 19.13 9.81 -9.22
CA LEU A 253 18.56 10.14 -10.53
C LEU A 253 17.93 11.55 -10.54
N ARG A 254 17.20 11.90 -9.48
CA ARG A 254 16.58 13.23 -9.34
C ARG A 254 17.60 14.33 -9.14
N LEU A 255 18.65 14.08 -8.35
CA LEU A 255 19.80 14.99 -8.25
C LEU A 255 20.46 15.19 -9.62
N ALA A 256 20.65 14.13 -10.39
CA ALA A 256 21.23 14.21 -11.73
C ALA A 256 20.40 15.11 -12.66
N ARG A 257 19.08 14.91 -12.71
CA ARG A 257 18.15 15.76 -13.47
C ARG A 257 18.18 17.21 -13.01
N ALA A 258 18.21 17.45 -11.70
CA ALA A 258 18.25 18.80 -11.16
C ALA A 258 19.53 19.55 -11.56
N TYR A 259 20.69 18.89 -11.51
CA TYR A 259 21.95 19.50 -11.97
C TYR A 259 22.04 19.62 -13.51
N GLU A 260 21.43 18.70 -14.25
CA GLU A 260 21.37 18.80 -15.72
C GLU A 260 20.54 20.00 -16.17
N CYS A 261 19.43 20.30 -15.49
CA CYS A 261 18.53 21.38 -15.87
C CYS A 261 18.75 22.69 -15.10
N GLY A 262 19.61 22.72 -14.08
CA GLY A 262 19.76 23.88 -13.19
C GLY A 262 18.52 24.13 -12.32
N ARG A 263 17.78 23.08 -11.94
CA ARG A 263 16.57 23.24 -11.12
C ARG A 263 16.93 23.46 -9.65
N GLY A 264 16.56 24.62 -9.12
CA GLY A 264 16.84 24.99 -7.73
C GLY A 264 18.30 25.33 -7.42
N GLY A 265 19.15 25.51 -8.45
CA GLY A 265 20.57 25.85 -8.32
C GLY A 265 21.27 25.94 -9.67
N GLU A 266 22.59 26.03 -9.68
CA GLU A 266 23.35 26.15 -10.94
C GLU A 266 23.41 24.86 -11.74
N GLN A 267 23.26 24.99 -13.06
CA GLN A 267 23.43 23.89 -14.01
C GLN A 267 24.89 23.40 -14.01
N SER A 268 25.06 22.08 -14.00
CA SER A 268 26.40 21.47 -14.06
C SER A 268 26.35 20.07 -14.66
N PHE A 269 26.70 19.95 -15.95
CA PHE A 269 26.76 18.66 -16.64
C PHE A 269 27.77 17.69 -16.03
N ARG A 270 28.89 18.19 -15.48
CA ARG A 270 29.87 17.36 -14.77
C ARG A 270 29.26 16.72 -13.52
N ARG A 271 28.55 17.51 -12.70
CA ARG A 271 27.85 16.97 -11.51
C ARG A 271 26.73 16.03 -11.92
N ALA A 272 25.91 16.43 -12.89
CA ALA A 272 24.82 15.61 -13.42
C ALA A 272 25.34 14.24 -13.88
N ARG A 273 26.45 14.20 -14.64
CA ARG A 273 27.06 12.94 -15.09
C ARG A 273 27.48 12.02 -13.93
N SER A 274 28.08 12.58 -12.88
CA SER A 274 28.47 11.80 -11.70
C SER A 274 27.25 11.20 -10.98
N TRP A 275 26.19 11.99 -10.83
CA TRP A 275 24.93 11.51 -10.24
C TRP A 275 24.23 10.47 -11.10
N TYR A 276 24.20 10.66 -12.42
CA TYR A 276 23.66 9.67 -13.36
C TYR A 276 24.42 8.35 -13.31
N ARG A 277 25.75 8.37 -13.15
CA ARG A 277 26.55 7.15 -12.97
C ARG A 277 26.17 6.42 -11.69
N LEU A 278 26.05 7.15 -10.58
CA LEU A 278 25.65 6.57 -9.31
C LEU A 278 24.25 5.95 -9.41
N ALA A 279 23.29 6.69 -9.97
CA ALA A 279 21.93 6.20 -10.22
C ALA A 279 21.93 4.93 -11.09
N ALA A 280 22.68 4.92 -12.19
CA ALA A 280 22.77 3.76 -13.08
C ALA A 280 23.37 2.53 -12.40
N CYS A 281 24.38 2.70 -11.53
CA CYS A 281 24.95 1.62 -10.75
C CYS A 281 23.96 1.08 -9.71
N ALA A 282 23.36 1.96 -8.90
CA ALA A 282 22.47 1.56 -7.82
C ALA A 282 21.17 0.92 -8.36
N LEU A 283 20.53 1.55 -9.35
CA LEU A 283 19.32 1.01 -10.00
C LEU A 283 19.62 -0.26 -10.80
N GLY A 284 20.82 -0.37 -11.40
CA GLY A 284 21.25 -1.59 -12.10
C GLY A 284 21.38 -2.76 -11.13
N ALA A 285 22.04 -2.55 -9.99
CA ALA A 285 22.14 -3.58 -8.96
C ALA A 285 20.77 -3.98 -8.39
N ALA A 286 19.86 -3.03 -8.17
CA ALA A 286 18.49 -3.33 -7.74
C ALA A 286 17.72 -4.14 -8.80
N PHE A 287 17.89 -3.79 -10.08
CA PHE A 287 17.30 -4.51 -11.19
C PHE A 287 17.81 -5.97 -11.24
N ASP A 288 19.11 -6.18 -11.08
CA ASP A 288 19.74 -7.52 -11.06
C ASP A 288 19.27 -8.36 -9.85
N GLN A 289 18.91 -7.71 -8.74
CA GLN A 289 18.30 -8.34 -7.56
C GLN A 289 16.80 -8.65 -7.72
N GLY A 290 16.22 -8.39 -8.91
CA GLY A 290 14.83 -8.70 -9.22
C GLY A 290 13.86 -7.54 -9.01
N GLN A 291 14.32 -6.32 -8.70
CA GLN A 291 13.46 -5.13 -8.65
C GLN A 291 13.21 -4.55 -10.06
N TRP A 292 12.59 -5.37 -10.91
CA TRP A 292 12.40 -5.09 -12.34
C TRP A 292 11.54 -3.84 -12.62
N HIS A 293 10.74 -3.40 -11.65
CA HIS A 293 9.91 -2.20 -11.75
C HIS A 293 10.72 -0.91 -12.01
N PHE A 294 12.00 -0.86 -11.60
CA PHE A 294 12.89 0.29 -11.80
C PHE A 294 13.68 0.25 -13.12
N LYS A 295 13.32 -0.63 -14.05
CA LYS A 295 13.99 -0.77 -15.34
C LYS A 295 14.01 0.55 -16.13
N ARG A 296 12.93 1.32 -16.08
CA ARG A 296 12.81 2.59 -16.82
C ARG A 296 13.82 3.61 -16.31
N GLU A 297 13.86 3.80 -14.99
CA GLU A 297 14.74 4.73 -14.28
C GLU A 297 16.21 4.34 -14.49
N TRP A 298 16.51 3.03 -14.45
CA TRP A 298 17.84 2.52 -14.75
C TRP A 298 18.30 2.86 -16.18
N LEU A 299 17.46 2.60 -17.17
CA LEU A 299 17.76 2.91 -18.58
C LEU A 299 17.92 4.40 -18.81
N GLU A 300 17.08 5.22 -18.16
CA GLU A 300 17.19 6.66 -18.20
C GLU A 300 18.52 7.13 -17.62
N ALA A 301 18.92 6.61 -16.45
CA ALA A 301 20.19 6.96 -15.82
C ALA A 301 21.36 6.67 -16.75
N ARG A 302 21.38 5.49 -17.38
CA ARG A 302 22.41 5.10 -18.37
C ARG A 302 22.45 6.05 -19.57
N ARG A 303 21.29 6.41 -20.13
CA ARG A 303 21.20 7.39 -21.22
C ARG A 303 21.68 8.78 -20.78
N GLY A 304 21.35 9.18 -19.55
CA GLY A 304 21.83 10.40 -18.92
C GLY A 304 23.36 10.46 -18.84
N VAL A 305 24.03 9.35 -18.48
CA VAL A 305 25.50 9.30 -18.48
C VAL A 305 26.08 9.60 -19.86
N ALA A 306 25.53 8.98 -20.91
CA ALA A 306 25.99 9.17 -22.28
C ALA A 306 25.72 10.61 -22.76
N ARG A 307 24.51 11.11 -22.52
CA ARG A 307 24.10 12.47 -22.88
C ARG A 307 25.00 13.51 -22.20
N MET A 308 25.21 13.42 -20.88
CA MET A 308 26.09 14.37 -20.19
C MET A 308 27.56 14.27 -20.65
N ALA A 309 28.02 13.10 -21.10
CA ALA A 309 29.36 12.98 -21.67
C ALA A 309 29.47 13.75 -23.00
N GLN A 310 28.42 13.70 -23.82
CA GLN A 310 28.32 14.44 -25.08
C GLN A 310 28.31 15.97 -24.83
N GLU A 311 27.46 16.44 -23.91
CA GLU A 311 27.39 17.86 -23.50
C GLU A 311 28.75 18.38 -23.01
N ILE A 312 29.50 17.59 -22.23
CA ILE A 312 30.82 17.97 -21.72
C ILE A 312 31.87 18.02 -22.84
N ALA A 313 31.77 17.13 -23.83
CA ALA A 313 32.71 17.05 -24.96
C ALA A 313 32.41 18.11 -26.05
N GLY A 314 31.21 18.69 -26.06
CA GLY A 314 30.78 19.65 -27.08
C GLY A 314 30.57 19.03 -28.46
N CYS A 315 30.34 17.71 -28.54
CA CYS A 315 30.14 17.00 -29.80
C CYS A 315 28.63 16.88 -30.08
N TYR A 316 28.08 17.68 -31.00
CA TYR A 316 26.68 17.55 -31.45
C TYR A 316 26.62 17.18 -32.94
#